data_AF-A0A1F4LNK3-F1
#
_entry.id   AF-A0A1F4LNK3-F1
#
_cell.length_a   1.000
_cell.length_b   1.000
_cell.length_c   1.000
_cell.angle_alpha   90.00
_cell.angle_beta   90.00
_cell.angle_gamma   90.00
#
_symmetry.space_group_name_H-M   'P 1'
#
loop_
_entity.id
_entity.type
_entity.pdbx_description
1 polymer ?
#
loop_
_entity_poly.entity_id
_entity_poly.type
_entity_poly.pdbx_seq_one_letter_code
_entity_poly.pdbx_strand_id
1 'polypeptide(L)'
;MTIGASPCEESCAQVGHPDYEARSRRECLVFRRMLERLFPLADDVPARFAVINSPHEFGTYREVCVRYEDSDARACDHAYAVEANTPAQWDAIARYELIWIERKDQLQRAVLRGDLQPQEVPTVYRGNGIPDLPADHSFSELLTTFPL
;
A
#
# COMPACT_ATOMS: atom_id res chain seq x y z
N MET A 1 -15.88 1.08 7.68
CA MET A 1 -14.89 1.20 8.79
C MET A 1 -13.63 1.81 8.23
N THR A 2 -13.23 2.99 8.71
CA THR A 2 -11.96 3.62 8.32
C THR A 2 -10.82 3.04 9.16
N ILE A 3 -9.67 2.77 8.54
CA ILE A 3 -8.48 2.23 9.22
C ILE A 3 -7.40 3.32 9.32
N GLY A 4 -7.09 4.00 8.22
CA GLY A 4 -6.10 5.08 8.18
C GLY A 4 -5.24 5.07 6.91
N ALA A 5 -4.31 6.02 6.78
CA ALA A 5 -3.42 6.13 5.62
C ALA A 5 -2.18 5.20 5.68
N SER A 6 -1.79 4.81 6.90
CA SER A 6 -0.64 3.96 7.25
C SER A 6 -0.87 3.31 8.62
N PRO A 7 -0.02 2.37 9.07
CA PRO A 7 0.04 1.94 10.46
C PRO A 7 0.25 3.14 11.41
N CYS A 8 -0.29 3.03 12.62
CA CYS A 8 -0.43 4.18 13.53
C CYS A 8 0.87 4.68 14.16
N GLU A 9 1.91 3.84 14.23
CA GLU A 9 3.25 4.25 14.74
C GLU A 9 4.21 4.66 13.60
N GLU A 10 3.73 4.70 12.36
CA GLU A 10 4.53 5.04 11.19
C GLU A 10 4.38 6.51 10.81
N SER A 11 5.46 7.10 10.29
CA SER A 11 5.38 8.45 9.72
C SER A 11 4.57 8.42 8.42
N CYS A 12 3.41 9.08 8.42
CA CYS A 12 2.54 9.16 7.26
C CYS A 12 2.72 10.46 6.46
N ALA A 13 2.34 10.42 5.18
CA ALA A 13 2.33 11.59 4.30
C ALA A 13 1.50 12.74 4.90
N GLN A 14 2.10 13.93 4.97
CA GLN A 14 1.47 15.12 5.53
C GLN A 14 0.89 16.01 4.44
N VAL A 15 -0.38 16.40 4.59
CA VAL A 15 -1.04 17.34 3.68
C VAL A 15 -0.27 18.65 3.64
N GLY A 16 -0.08 19.21 2.44
CA GLY A 16 0.71 20.44 2.23
C GLY A 16 2.18 20.19 1.92
N HIS A 17 2.70 18.97 2.08
CA HIS A 17 4.05 18.63 1.59
C HIS A 17 4.05 18.46 0.06
N PRO A 18 5.10 18.90 -0.68
CA PRO A 18 5.11 18.86 -2.15
C PRO A 18 4.92 17.47 -2.78
N ASP A 19 5.33 16.41 -2.08
CA ASP A 19 5.20 15.02 -2.55
C ASP A 19 3.97 14.29 -2.00
N TYR A 20 3.10 14.99 -1.26
CA TYR A 20 1.98 14.39 -0.51
C TYR A 20 1.10 13.51 -1.39
N GLU A 21 0.74 13.97 -2.59
CA GLU A 21 -0.14 13.23 -3.51
C GLU A 21 0.48 11.89 -3.90
N ALA A 22 1.79 11.87 -4.20
CA ALA A 22 2.49 10.64 -4.57
C ALA A 22 2.71 9.72 -3.36
N ARG A 23 3.09 10.29 -2.20
CA ARG A 23 3.32 9.52 -0.98
C ARG A 23 2.03 8.91 -0.42
N SER A 24 0.96 9.69 -0.28
CA SER A 24 -0.32 9.20 0.24
C SER A 24 -0.91 8.06 -0.60
N ARG A 25 -0.81 8.15 -1.93
CA ARG A 25 -1.23 7.07 -2.84
C ARG A 25 -0.41 5.80 -2.63
N ARG A 26 0.91 5.93 -2.51
CA ARG A 26 1.83 4.81 -2.30
C ARG A 26 1.57 4.13 -0.95
N GLU A 27 1.51 4.91 0.12
CA GLU A 27 1.27 4.43 1.49
C GLU A 27 -0.08 3.73 1.58
N CYS A 28 -1.17 4.33 1.08
CA CYS A 28 -2.49 3.69 1.07
C CYS A 28 -2.53 2.41 0.22
N LEU A 29 -1.85 2.38 -0.94
CA LEU A 29 -1.79 1.18 -1.79
C LEU A 29 -1.10 0.03 -1.05
N VAL A 30 0.06 0.29 -0.46
CA VAL A 30 0.83 -0.71 0.28
C VAL A 30 0.09 -1.14 1.55
N PHE A 31 -0.50 -0.20 2.27
CA PHE A 31 -1.24 -0.52 3.49
C PHE A 31 -2.46 -1.37 3.20
N ARG A 32 -3.20 -1.06 2.14
CA ARG A 32 -4.31 -1.90 1.69
C ARG A 32 -3.84 -3.33 1.40
N ARG A 33 -2.74 -3.48 0.64
CA ARG A 33 -2.18 -4.80 0.31
C ARG A 33 -1.71 -5.57 1.54
N MET A 34 -1.12 -4.87 2.52
CA MET A 34 -0.75 -5.46 3.80
C MET A 34 -1.97 -5.99 4.55
N LEU A 35 -3.02 -5.19 4.67
CA LEU A 35 -4.25 -5.61 5.35
C LEU A 35 -4.95 -6.76 4.60
N GLU A 36 -4.99 -6.73 3.26
CA GLU A 36 -5.52 -7.83 2.44
C GLU A 36 -4.78 -9.16 2.69
N ARG A 37 -3.47 -9.13 2.95
CA ARG A 37 -2.67 -10.32 3.29
C ARG A 37 -2.92 -10.82 4.71
N LEU A 38 -3.00 -9.90 5.67
CA LEU A 38 -3.13 -10.23 7.10
C LEU A 38 -4.56 -10.63 7.49
N PHE A 39 -5.54 -10.08 6.81
CA PHE A 39 -6.96 -10.29 7.06
C PHE A 39 -7.63 -10.76 5.76
N PRO A 40 -7.33 -11.99 5.30
CA PRO A 40 -7.96 -12.51 4.09
C PRO A 40 -9.47 -12.56 4.27
N LEU A 41 -10.19 -12.13 3.25
CA LEU A 41 -11.64 -12.15 3.21
C LEU A 41 -12.10 -13.36 2.40
N ALA A 42 -13.10 -14.09 2.91
CA ALA A 42 -13.77 -15.11 2.11
C ALA A 42 -14.62 -14.46 1.01
N ASP A 43 -14.62 -15.05 -0.18
CA ASP A 43 -15.28 -14.49 -1.39
C ASP A 43 -16.79 -14.27 -1.23
N ASP A 44 -17.43 -14.97 -0.28
CA ASP A 44 -18.87 -14.90 -0.01
C ASP A 44 -19.26 -13.85 1.03
N VAL A 45 -18.29 -13.16 1.65
CA VAL A 45 -18.56 -12.10 2.63
C VAL A 45 -18.70 -10.77 1.88
N PRO A 46 -19.79 -10.01 2.06
CA PRO A 46 -20.02 -8.73 1.39
C PRO A 46 -19.19 -7.59 2.02
N ALA A 47 -17.88 -7.76 2.06
CA ALA A 47 -16.90 -6.76 2.49
C ALA A 47 -15.77 -6.62 1.46
N ARG A 48 -15.01 -5.52 1.52
CA ARG A 48 -13.79 -5.34 0.73
C ARG A 48 -12.95 -4.21 1.27
N PHE A 49 -11.65 -4.33 1.09
CA PHE A 49 -10.73 -3.21 1.27
C PHE A 49 -10.89 -2.18 0.15
N ALA A 50 -10.83 -0.91 0.51
CA ALA A 50 -10.88 0.21 -0.42
C ALA A 50 -10.01 1.37 0.08
N VAL A 51 -9.73 2.31 -0.82
CA VAL A 51 -9.17 3.62 -0.45
C VAL A 51 -10.26 4.65 -0.64
N ILE A 52 -10.58 5.39 0.42
CA ILE A 52 -11.46 6.56 0.35
C ILE A 52 -10.63 7.81 0.05
N ASN A 53 -11.24 8.72 -0.71
CA ASN A 53 -10.65 9.99 -1.09
C ASN A 53 -11.56 11.09 -0.56
N SER A 54 -11.03 11.95 0.29
CA SER A 54 -11.72 13.06 0.94
C SER A 54 -11.11 14.37 0.44
N PRO A 55 -11.73 15.06 -0.52
CA PRO A 55 -11.23 16.32 -1.05
C PRO A 55 -11.20 17.41 0.04
N HIS A 56 -10.07 18.12 0.14
CA HIS A 56 -9.88 19.28 1.01
C HIS A 56 -9.19 20.41 0.24
N GLU A 57 -9.21 21.62 0.80
CA GLU A 57 -8.61 22.83 0.19
C GLU A 57 -7.10 22.70 -0.06
N PHE A 58 -6.42 21.82 0.69
CA PHE A 58 -4.97 21.59 0.61
C PHE A 58 -4.59 20.29 -0.12
N GLY A 59 -5.55 19.61 -0.75
CA GLY A 59 -5.36 18.37 -1.47
C GLY A 59 -6.39 17.30 -1.12
N THR A 60 -6.20 16.08 -1.63
CA THR A 60 -7.12 14.98 -1.35
C THR A 60 -6.56 14.12 -0.21
N TYR A 61 -7.25 14.11 0.93
CA TYR A 61 -6.95 13.18 2.02
C TYR A 61 -7.35 11.75 1.64
N ARG A 62 -6.54 10.76 2.03
CA ARG A 62 -6.73 9.36 1.64
C ARG A 62 -6.56 8.43 2.81
N GLU A 63 -7.44 7.44 2.88
CA GLU A 63 -7.39 6.43 3.93
C GLU A 63 -7.81 5.07 3.36
N VAL A 64 -7.19 4.02 3.88
CA VAL A 64 -7.67 2.66 3.71
C VAL A 64 -8.89 2.45 4.61
N CYS A 65 -9.90 1.78 4.08
CA CYS A 65 -11.10 1.41 4.79
C CYS A 65 -11.57 0.01 4.40
N VAL A 66 -12.36 -0.60 5.27
CA VAL A 66 -13.20 -1.76 4.96
C VAL A 66 -14.60 -1.24 4.63
N ARG A 67 -15.06 -1.47 3.40
CA ARG A 67 -16.46 -1.29 3.00
C ARG A 67 -17.17 -2.61 3.22
N TYR A 68 -18.29 -2.61 3.92
CA TYR A 68 -19.03 -3.82 4.26
C TYR A 68 -20.53 -3.53 4.32
N GLU A 69 -21.34 -4.56 4.11
CA GLU A 69 -22.79 -4.55 4.34
C GLU A 69 -23.06 -4.66 5.85
N ASP A 70 -23.68 -3.65 6.45
CA ASP A 70 -23.86 -3.59 7.92
C ASP A 70 -25.00 -4.48 8.42
N SER A 71 -25.85 -4.98 7.53
CA SER A 71 -26.84 -6.00 7.82
C SER A 71 -26.28 -7.43 7.82
N ASP A 72 -25.05 -7.64 7.35
CA ASP A 72 -24.37 -8.95 7.37
C ASP A 72 -23.39 -9.05 8.56
N ALA A 73 -23.68 -9.96 9.48
CA ALA A 73 -22.90 -10.15 10.70
C ALA A 73 -21.43 -10.52 10.42
N ARG A 74 -21.15 -11.35 9.40
CA ARG A 74 -19.77 -11.76 9.06
C ARG A 74 -18.98 -10.59 8.48
N ALA A 75 -19.65 -9.74 7.69
CA ALA A 75 -19.04 -8.54 7.12
C ALA A 75 -18.71 -7.51 8.21
N CYS A 76 -19.62 -7.31 9.18
CA CYS A 76 -19.38 -6.51 10.37
C CYS A 76 -18.22 -7.05 11.22
N ASP A 77 -18.25 -8.34 11.56
CA ASP A 77 -17.21 -8.99 12.36
C ASP A 77 -15.83 -8.85 11.72
N HIS A 78 -15.74 -9.04 10.40
CA HIS A 78 -14.49 -8.84 9.67
C HIS A 78 -14.00 -7.39 9.74
N ALA A 79 -14.87 -6.41 9.50
CA ALA A 79 -14.50 -5.00 9.56
C ALA A 79 -14.01 -4.57 10.95
N TYR A 80 -14.65 -5.05 12.01
CA TYR A 80 -14.23 -4.81 13.40
C TYR A 80 -12.92 -5.55 13.72
N ALA A 81 -12.75 -6.78 13.26
CA ALA A 81 -11.52 -7.53 13.46
C ALA A 81 -10.31 -6.84 12.82
N VAL A 82 -10.46 -6.32 11.60
CA VAL A 82 -9.41 -5.54 10.93
C VAL A 82 -9.06 -4.29 11.75
N GLU A 83 -10.06 -3.49 12.15
CA GLU A 83 -9.82 -2.26 12.90
C GLU A 83 -9.16 -2.50 14.26
N ALA A 84 -9.64 -3.50 15.02
CA ALA A 84 -9.11 -3.82 16.33
C ALA A 84 -7.71 -4.46 16.31
N ASN A 85 -7.30 -5.09 15.20
CA ASN A 85 -6.06 -5.87 15.12
C ASN A 85 -5.07 -5.33 14.07
N THR A 86 -5.33 -4.16 13.49
CA THR A 86 -4.41 -3.52 12.53
C THR A 86 -3.03 -3.35 13.18
N PRO A 87 -1.94 -3.85 12.57
CA PRO A 87 -0.61 -3.70 13.13
C PRO A 87 -0.19 -2.24 13.24
N ALA A 88 0.59 -1.93 14.27
CA ALA A 88 1.08 -0.58 14.52
C ALA A 88 2.21 -0.14 13.57
N GLN A 89 2.90 -1.10 12.93
CA GLN A 89 4.07 -0.89 12.07
C GLN A 89 3.95 -1.64 10.74
N TRP A 90 4.77 -1.27 9.75
CA TRP A 90 4.83 -1.98 8.47
C TRP A 90 5.44 -3.39 8.58
N ASP A 91 4.84 -4.37 7.90
CA ASP A 91 5.46 -5.69 7.73
C ASP A 91 6.66 -5.64 6.74
N ALA A 92 7.43 -6.73 6.67
CA ALA A 92 8.59 -6.83 5.79
C ALA A 92 8.25 -6.61 4.31
N ILE A 93 7.12 -7.16 3.85
CA ILE A 93 6.65 -7.03 2.47
C ILE A 93 6.29 -5.57 2.18
N ALA A 94 5.52 -4.92 3.04
CA ALA A 94 5.09 -3.54 2.91
C ALA A 94 6.28 -2.58 2.84
N ARG A 95 7.29 -2.77 3.71
CA ARG A 95 8.53 -2.00 3.67
C ARG A 95 9.25 -2.14 2.33
N TYR A 96 9.30 -3.36 1.80
CA TYR A 96 9.87 -3.60 0.47
C TYR A 96 9.04 -2.94 -0.63
N GLU A 97 7.72 -3.13 -0.63
CA GLU A 97 6.80 -2.57 -1.63
C GLU A 97 6.89 -1.03 -1.67
N LEU A 98 7.01 -0.36 -0.52
CA LEU A 98 7.19 1.10 -0.44
C LEU A 98 8.44 1.56 -1.21
N ILE A 99 9.58 0.90 -1.01
CA ILE A 99 10.84 1.25 -1.67
C ILE A 99 10.80 0.87 -3.15
N TRP A 100 10.23 -0.30 -3.47
CA TRP A 100 10.11 -0.78 -4.84
C TRP A 100 9.26 0.17 -5.69
N ILE A 101 8.11 0.62 -5.18
CA ILE A 101 7.24 1.56 -5.90
C ILE A 101 7.96 2.91 -6.07
N GLU A 102 8.63 3.41 -5.04
CA GLU A 102 9.39 4.65 -5.14
C GLU A 102 10.48 4.58 -6.21
N ARG A 103 11.23 3.47 -6.23
CA ARG A 103 12.29 3.23 -7.20
C ARG A 103 11.73 3.14 -8.61
N LYS A 104 10.60 2.43 -8.78
CA LYS A 104 9.90 2.34 -10.06
C LYS A 104 9.46 3.72 -10.58
N ASP A 105 8.85 4.53 -9.73
CA ASP A 105 8.43 5.89 -10.08
C ASP A 105 9.62 6.77 -10.50
N GLN A 106 10.76 6.67 -9.79
CA GLN A 106 11.98 7.39 -10.15
C GLN A 106 12.52 6.97 -11.51
N LEU A 107 12.58 5.66 -11.78
CA LEU A 107 13.03 5.12 -13.07
C LEU A 107 12.10 5.53 -14.21
N GLN A 108 10.79 5.45 -14.01
CA GLN A 108 9.80 5.91 -15.00
C GLN A 108 9.94 7.40 -15.31
N ARG A 109 10.14 8.24 -14.29
CA ARG A 109 10.39 9.68 -14.48
C ARG A 109 11.70 9.95 -15.21
N ALA A 110 12.75 9.16 -14.99
CA ALA A 110 14.01 9.29 -15.72
C ALA A 110 13.84 8.92 -17.19
N VAL A 111 13.11 7.84 -17.49
CA VAL A 111 12.77 7.46 -18.87
C VAL A 111 11.95 8.54 -19.56
N LEU A 112 10.92 9.07 -18.90
CA LEU A 112 10.08 10.13 -19.46
C LEU A 112 10.86 11.43 -19.75
N ARG A 113 11.91 11.71 -18.98
CA ARG A 113 12.79 12.86 -19.19
C ARG A 113 13.87 12.63 -20.25
N GLY A 114 14.06 11.39 -20.69
CA GLY A 114 15.14 10.99 -21.59
C GLY A 114 16.49 10.79 -20.89
N ASP A 115 16.52 10.83 -19.56
CA ASP A 115 17.73 10.62 -18.74
C ASP A 115 18.15 9.14 -18.69
N LEU A 116 17.23 8.22 -19.01
CA LEU A 116 17.43 6.77 -19.00
C LEU A 116 16.72 6.14 -20.19
N GLN A 117 17.38 5.25 -20.93
CA GLN A 117 16.72 4.52 -22.01
C GLN A 117 15.84 3.39 -21.43
N PRO A 118 14.66 3.09 -22.04
CA PRO A 118 13.78 2.02 -21.55
C PRO A 118 14.46 0.66 -21.36
N GLN A 119 15.41 0.31 -22.23
CA GLN A 119 16.18 -0.95 -22.14
C GLN A 119 17.17 -0.98 -20.97
N GLU A 120 17.53 0.17 -20.39
CA GLU A 120 18.44 0.28 -19.25
C GLU A 120 17.71 0.14 -17.91
N VAL A 121 16.37 0.24 -17.89
CA VAL A 121 15.56 -0.02 -16.69
C VAL A 121 15.77 -1.49 -16.26
N PRO A 122 16.08 -1.79 -14.99
CA PRO A 122 16.22 -3.18 -14.54
C PRO A 122 14.96 -4.01 -14.80
N THR A 123 15.12 -5.28 -15.18
CA THR A 123 14.01 -6.16 -15.57
C THR A 123 12.90 -6.24 -14.52
N VAL A 124 13.27 -6.22 -13.23
CA VAL A 124 12.34 -6.25 -12.10
C VAL A 124 11.34 -5.07 -12.08
N TYR A 125 11.66 -3.95 -12.73
CA TYR A 125 10.80 -2.75 -12.80
C TYR A 125 10.03 -2.62 -14.11
N ARG A 126 10.31 -3.47 -15.10
CA ARG A 126 9.65 -3.40 -16.43
C ARG A 126 8.21 -3.90 -16.42
N GLY A 127 7.84 -4.72 -15.44
CA GLY A 127 6.49 -5.28 -15.30
C GLY A 127 5.47 -4.28 -14.77
N ASN A 128 4.18 -4.56 -14.99
CA ASN A 128 3.08 -3.68 -14.57
C ASN A 128 2.70 -3.85 -13.08
N GLY A 129 3.00 -4.98 -12.45
CA GLY A 129 2.63 -5.29 -11.06
C GLY A 129 3.77 -5.09 -10.06
N ILE A 130 3.38 -4.90 -8.79
CA ILE A 130 4.28 -5.04 -7.62
C ILE A 130 4.66 -6.53 -7.52
N PRO A 131 5.92 -6.88 -7.22
CA PRO A 131 6.33 -8.29 -7.12
C PRO A 131 5.56 -9.01 -6.00
N ASP A 132 5.24 -10.28 -6.24
CA ASP A 132 4.74 -11.18 -5.20
C ASP A 132 5.93 -11.67 -4.37
N LEU A 133 5.90 -11.37 -3.07
CA LEU A 133 7.00 -11.62 -2.15
C LEU A 133 6.63 -12.72 -1.15
N PRO A 134 7.61 -13.55 -0.73
CA PRO A 134 7.38 -14.61 0.24
C PRO A 134 7.12 -14.01 1.65
N ALA A 135 6.04 -14.46 2.29
CA ALA A 135 5.58 -13.94 3.58
C ALA A 135 6.43 -14.37 4.79
N ASP A 136 7.26 -15.41 4.63
CA ASP A 136 8.15 -15.96 5.65
C ASP A 136 9.52 -15.26 5.69
N HIS A 137 9.82 -14.36 4.74
CA HIS A 137 11.10 -13.66 4.69
C HIS A 137 11.09 -12.37 5.51
N SER A 138 12.15 -12.14 6.26
CA SER A 138 12.46 -10.84 6.84
C SER A 138 12.77 -9.80 5.76
N PHE A 139 12.69 -8.52 6.11
CA PHE A 139 13.00 -7.44 5.18
C PHE A 139 14.43 -7.54 4.60
N SER A 140 15.41 -7.99 5.39
CA SER A 140 16.79 -8.17 4.91
C SER A 140 16.92 -9.32 3.91
N GLU A 141 16.20 -10.42 4.14
CA GLU A 141 16.18 -11.55 3.22
C GLU A 141 15.47 -11.18 1.91
N LEU A 142 14.39 -10.41 1.98
CA LEU A 142 13.73 -9.86 0.79
C LEU A 142 14.69 -9.00 -0.05
N LEU A 143 15.47 -8.10 0.56
CA LEU A 143 16.45 -7.30 -0.18
C LEU A 143 17.59 -8.13 -0.77
N THR A 144 17.93 -9.26 -0.16
CA THR A 144 18.98 -10.17 -0.64
C THR A 144 18.48 -10.99 -1.83
N THR A 145 17.27 -11.53 -1.74
CA THR A 145 16.66 -12.37 -2.78
C THR A 145 16.11 -11.55 -3.95
N PHE A 146 15.59 -10.36 -3.67
CA PHE A 146 14.99 -9.45 -4.64
C PHE A 146 15.67 -8.06 -4.56
N PRO A 147 16.84 -7.88 -5.16
CA PRO A 147 17.54 -6.60 -5.09
C PRO A 147 16.81 -5.48 -5.84
N LEU A 148 16.83 -4.27 -5.26
CA LEU A 148 16.20 -3.02 -5.74
C LEU A 148 17.18 -2.11 -6.52
#